data_AF-A0A2E0WYV0-F1
#
_entry.id   AF-A0A2E0WYV0-F1
#
_cell.length_a   1.000
_cell.length_b   1.000
_cell.length_c   1.000
_cell.angle_alpha   90.00
_cell.angle_beta   90.00
_cell.angle_gamma   90.00
#
_symmetry.space_group_name_H-M   'P 1'
#
loop_
_entity.id
_entity.type
_entity.pdbx_description
1 polymer ?
#
loop_
_entity_poly.entity_id
_entity_poly.type
_entity_poly.pdbx_seq_one_letter_code
_entity_poly.pdbx_strand_id
1 'polypeptide(L)'
;MGKATARKQAGDTTGADAGGDLERLTQQQAAWLIGRPASWLRDNSHLDVRNGDGTYHGRRLLAAVQGEYRPAELPDADLEPVRQILDEWLYETSRVAVSLQTLQRIERTYGAPGMAAIGATVIAALSERLRLYGEYSRWTEPPKTRGQLEAEAAAWIDGELAKQADHDARAARREVLVCDGCGRYRWGRSWRQPPTPTGYATVQDTCPTCWGARR
;
A
#
# COMPACT_ATOMS: atom_id res chain seq x y z
N MET A 1 18.59 -62.54 -19.98
CA MET A 1 17.18 -62.47 -20.42
C MET A 1 16.68 -61.04 -20.22
N GLY A 2 16.86 -60.18 -21.22
CA GLY A 2 16.31 -58.82 -21.22
C GLY A 2 14.90 -58.83 -21.82
N LYS A 3 13.97 -58.09 -21.21
CA LYS A 3 12.67 -57.79 -21.81
C LYS A 3 12.56 -56.29 -22.06
N ALA A 4 12.30 -55.98 -23.32
CA ALA A 4 12.20 -54.67 -23.91
C ALA A 4 10.79 -54.07 -23.74
N THR A 5 10.78 -52.76 -23.48
CA THR A 5 9.86 -51.68 -23.90
C THR A 5 8.47 -52.00 -24.48
N ALA A 6 7.46 -51.30 -23.93
CA ALA A 6 6.42 -50.64 -24.72
C ALA A 6 5.93 -49.38 -23.98
N ARG A 7 6.46 -48.22 -24.39
CA ARG A 7 6.05 -46.87 -23.97
C ARG A 7 4.90 -46.46 -24.90
N LYS A 8 3.67 -46.37 -24.37
CA LYS A 8 2.51 -45.91 -25.15
C LYS A 8 2.42 -44.38 -25.06
N GLN A 9 2.15 -43.81 -26.23
CA GLN A 9 2.38 -42.44 -26.66
C GLN A 9 1.58 -41.38 -25.89
N ALA A 10 2.23 -40.23 -25.72
CA ALA A 10 1.61 -38.94 -25.51
C ALA A 10 0.67 -38.65 -26.69
N GLY A 11 -0.61 -38.45 -26.38
CA GLY A 11 -1.58 -37.89 -27.31
C GLY A 11 -1.52 -36.38 -27.22
N ASP A 12 -1.21 -35.75 -28.35
CA ASP A 12 -1.48 -34.35 -28.65
C ASP A 12 -2.90 -33.97 -28.23
N THR A 13 -3.03 -33.03 -27.30
CA THR A 13 -4.22 -32.18 -27.21
C THR A 13 -3.86 -30.83 -27.79
N THR A 14 -4.08 -30.76 -29.10
CA THR A 14 -4.37 -29.55 -29.86
C THR A 14 -5.33 -28.64 -29.10
N GLY A 15 -5.00 -27.34 -29.08
CA GLY A 15 -5.85 -26.30 -28.55
C GLY A 15 -7.22 -26.33 -29.21
N ALA A 16 -8.21 -26.83 -28.46
CA ALA A 16 -9.62 -26.66 -28.74
C ALA A 16 -10.10 -25.39 -28.02
N ASP A 17 -11.00 -24.65 -28.68
CA ASP A 17 -11.69 -23.47 -28.18
C ASP A 17 -12.09 -23.57 -26.70
N ALA A 18 -11.34 -22.93 -25.81
CA ALA A 18 -11.69 -22.78 -24.40
C ALA A 18 -12.97 -21.92 -24.18
N GLY A 19 -13.57 -21.41 -25.26
CA GLY A 19 -14.86 -20.70 -25.24
C GLY A 19 -16.08 -21.63 -25.18
N GLY A 20 -16.01 -22.82 -25.80
CA GLY A 20 -17.13 -23.78 -25.83
C GLY A 20 -17.31 -24.57 -24.53
N ASP A 21 -16.25 -24.70 -23.73
CA ASP A 21 -16.25 -25.51 -22.50
C ASP A 21 -17.15 -24.96 -21.38
N LEU A 22 -17.47 -23.66 -21.40
CA LEU A 22 -18.31 -23.03 -20.37
C LEU A 22 -19.79 -22.92 -20.74
N GLU A 23 -20.20 -23.31 -21.94
CA GLU A 23 -21.60 -23.18 -22.34
C GLU A 23 -22.48 -24.31 -21.80
N ARG A 24 -21.94 -25.52 -21.66
CA ARG A 24 -22.69 -26.72 -21.23
C ARG A 24 -21.90 -27.54 -20.22
N LEU A 25 -22.01 -27.19 -18.95
CA LEU A 25 -21.36 -27.90 -17.85
C LEU A 25 -22.32 -28.92 -17.23
N THR A 26 -21.84 -30.13 -16.96
CA THR A 26 -22.53 -31.04 -16.05
C THR A 26 -22.62 -30.42 -14.65
N GLN A 27 -23.55 -30.89 -13.81
CA GLN A 27 -23.69 -30.39 -12.44
C GLN A 27 -22.38 -30.49 -11.63
N GLN A 28 -21.58 -31.54 -11.85
CA GLN A 28 -20.31 -31.72 -11.16
C GLN A 28 -19.22 -30.75 -11.63
N GLN A 29 -19.14 -30.51 -12.95
CA GLN A 29 -18.22 -29.50 -13.50
C GLN A 29 -18.62 -28.08 -13.10
N ALA A 30 -19.92 -27.78 -13.10
CA ALA A 30 -20.46 -26.50 -12.64
C ALA A 30 -20.18 -26.26 -11.15
N ALA A 31 -20.34 -27.29 -10.32
CA ALA A 31 -20.04 -27.22 -8.89
C ALA A 31 -18.54 -27.01 -8.65
N TRP A 32 -17.69 -27.70 -9.40
CA TRP A 32 -16.24 -27.51 -9.38
C TRP A 32 -15.84 -26.08 -9.79
N LEU A 33 -16.46 -25.53 -10.83
CA LEU A 33 -16.20 -24.16 -11.32
C LEU A 33 -16.40 -23.09 -10.23
N ILE A 34 -17.42 -23.26 -9.37
CA ILE A 34 -17.74 -22.31 -8.30
C ILE A 34 -17.18 -22.72 -6.93
N GLY A 35 -16.40 -23.81 -6.85
CA GLY A 35 -15.82 -24.31 -5.60
C GLY A 35 -16.85 -24.75 -4.56
N ARG A 36 -18.02 -25.28 -4.98
CA ARG A 36 -19.09 -25.75 -4.08
C ARG A 36 -19.40 -27.23 -4.29
N PRO A 37 -20.00 -27.93 -3.32
CA PRO A 37 -20.53 -29.28 -3.53
C PRO A 37 -21.66 -29.28 -4.56
N ALA A 38 -21.82 -30.38 -5.31
CA ALA A 38 -22.90 -30.50 -6.29
C ALA A 38 -24.31 -30.38 -5.68
N SER A 39 -24.50 -30.77 -4.41
CA SER A 39 -25.76 -30.57 -3.68
C SER A 39 -26.13 -29.08 -3.55
N TRP A 40 -25.15 -28.19 -3.40
CA TRP A 40 -25.39 -26.75 -3.28
C TRP A 40 -26.15 -26.20 -4.50
N LEU A 41 -25.78 -26.61 -5.71
CA LEU A 41 -26.48 -26.20 -6.95
C LEU A 41 -27.92 -26.75 -7.02
N ARG A 42 -28.22 -27.85 -6.33
CA ARG A 42 -29.59 -28.39 -6.24
C ARG A 42 -30.42 -27.54 -5.29
N ASP A 43 -29.82 -27.14 -4.17
CA ASP A 43 -30.47 -26.36 -3.11
C ASP A 43 -30.62 -24.87 -3.50
N ASN A 44 -29.85 -24.39 -4.49
CA ASN A 44 -29.86 -23.02 -5.01
C ASN A 44 -30.40 -22.99 -6.45
N SER A 45 -31.56 -23.62 -6.67
CA SER A 45 -32.21 -23.71 -7.99
C SER A 45 -32.73 -22.36 -8.51
N HIS A 46 -32.87 -21.36 -7.64
CA HIS A 46 -33.32 -20.01 -7.96
C HIS A 46 -32.34 -19.20 -8.81
N LEU A 47 -31.09 -19.64 -8.95
CA LEU A 47 -30.07 -18.96 -9.77
C LEU A 47 -30.43 -18.93 -11.27
N ASP A 48 -31.34 -19.81 -11.74
CA ASP A 48 -31.82 -19.92 -13.14
C ASP A 48 -30.72 -19.81 -14.22
N VAL A 49 -29.65 -20.59 -14.03
CA VAL A 49 -28.48 -20.63 -14.92
C VAL A 49 -28.36 -21.93 -15.70
N ARG A 50 -29.43 -22.74 -15.69
CA ARG A 50 -29.50 -23.98 -16.46
C ARG A 50 -29.89 -23.71 -17.90
N ASN A 51 -29.31 -24.48 -18.80
CA ASN A 51 -29.75 -24.58 -20.18
C ASN A 51 -31.01 -25.46 -20.26
N GLY A 52 -31.72 -25.38 -21.39
CA GLY A 52 -32.94 -26.19 -21.62
C GLY A 52 -32.71 -27.70 -21.64
N ASP A 53 -31.47 -28.15 -21.75
CA ASP A 53 -31.06 -29.57 -21.68
C ASP A 53 -30.67 -30.04 -20.27
N GLY A 54 -30.79 -29.16 -19.26
CA GLY A 54 -30.46 -29.45 -17.87
C GLY A 54 -28.98 -29.26 -17.50
N THR A 55 -28.10 -28.93 -18.46
CA THR A 55 -26.72 -28.52 -18.20
C THR A 55 -26.64 -27.09 -17.67
N TYR A 56 -25.49 -26.66 -17.18
CA TYR A 56 -25.26 -25.32 -16.64
C TYR A 56 -24.47 -24.45 -17.60
N HIS A 57 -24.89 -23.19 -17.74
CA HIS A 57 -24.11 -22.19 -18.44
C HIS A 57 -23.10 -21.56 -17.46
N GLY A 58 -21.82 -21.94 -17.55
CA GLY A 58 -20.76 -21.58 -16.61
C GLY A 58 -20.59 -20.07 -16.41
N ARG A 59 -20.62 -19.27 -17.48
CA ARG A 59 -20.53 -17.79 -17.35
C ARG A 59 -21.70 -17.18 -16.58
N ARG A 60 -22.94 -17.61 -16.87
CA ARG A 60 -24.14 -17.15 -16.15
C ARG A 60 -24.10 -17.60 -14.70
N LEU A 61 -23.66 -18.83 -14.45
CA LEU A 61 -23.49 -19.38 -13.10
C LEU A 61 -22.47 -18.57 -12.29
N LEU A 62 -21.30 -18.26 -12.86
CA LEU A 62 -20.31 -17.41 -12.19
C LEU A 62 -20.86 -16.02 -11.90
N ALA A 63 -21.54 -15.39 -12.86
CA ALA A 63 -22.15 -14.08 -12.66
C ALA A 63 -23.24 -14.09 -11.56
N ALA A 64 -24.08 -15.13 -11.53
CA ALA A 64 -25.13 -15.28 -10.54
C ALA A 64 -24.54 -15.51 -9.14
N VAL A 65 -23.55 -16.38 -9.00
CA VAL A 65 -22.86 -16.65 -7.73
C VAL A 65 -22.07 -15.42 -7.25
N GLN A 66 -21.44 -14.67 -8.16
CA GLN A 66 -20.78 -13.40 -7.82
C GLN A 66 -21.79 -12.34 -7.37
N GLY A 67 -22.97 -12.28 -8.00
CA GLY A 67 -24.06 -11.38 -7.60
C GLY A 67 -24.63 -11.69 -6.21
N GLU A 68 -24.47 -12.93 -5.72
CA GLU A 68 -24.86 -13.32 -4.36
C GLU A 68 -23.79 -13.07 -3.31
N TYR A 69 -22.60 -12.58 -3.68
CA TYR A 69 -21.60 -12.23 -2.70
C TYR A 69 -22.16 -11.17 -1.74
N ARG A 70 -22.31 -11.57 -0.47
CA ARG A 70 -22.59 -10.67 0.63
C ARG A 70 -21.34 -10.62 1.50
N PRO A 71 -20.78 -9.43 1.76
CA PRO A 71 -19.78 -9.28 2.81
C PRO A 71 -20.31 -9.91 4.10
N ALA A 72 -19.44 -10.58 4.84
CA ALA A 72 -19.82 -11.06 6.16
C ALA A 72 -20.17 -9.85 7.03
N GLU A 73 -21.32 -9.91 7.71
CA GLU A 73 -21.59 -9.00 8.82
C GLU A 73 -20.72 -9.45 9.99
N LEU A 74 -19.79 -8.58 10.39
CA LEU A 74 -18.94 -8.80 11.54
C LEU A 74 -19.65 -8.28 12.80
N PRO A 75 -19.61 -9.00 13.93
CA PRO A 75 -20.14 -8.48 15.18
C PRO A 75 -19.31 -7.28 15.66
N ASP A 76 -19.92 -6.40 16.45
CA ASP A 76 -19.25 -5.19 16.96
C ASP A 76 -17.94 -5.48 17.70
N ALA A 77 -17.88 -6.62 18.42
CA ALA A 77 -16.69 -7.07 19.13
C ALA A 77 -15.48 -7.30 18.20
N ASP A 78 -15.72 -7.68 16.95
CA ASP A 78 -14.66 -7.87 15.95
C ASP A 78 -14.40 -6.59 15.14
N LEU A 79 -15.39 -5.71 14.99
CA LEU A 79 -15.26 -4.43 14.27
C LEU A 79 -14.47 -3.38 15.06
N GLU A 80 -14.67 -3.32 16.37
CA GLU A 80 -14.07 -2.28 17.22
C GLU A 80 -12.53 -2.31 17.20
N PRO A 81 -11.84 -3.47 17.36
CA PRO A 81 -10.39 -3.52 17.23
C PRO A 81 -9.88 -3.08 15.84
N VAL A 82 -10.62 -3.41 14.78
CA VAL A 82 -10.26 -2.99 13.41
C VAL A 82 -10.35 -1.47 13.28
N ARG A 83 -11.38 -0.84 13.86
CA ARG A 83 -11.52 0.62 13.88
C ARG A 83 -10.36 1.29 14.62
N GLN A 84 -9.98 0.78 15.79
CA GLN A 84 -8.87 1.34 16.57
C GLN A 84 -7.54 1.28 15.80
N ILE A 85 -7.27 0.17 15.08
CA ILE A 85 -6.10 0.06 14.20
C ILE A 85 -6.15 1.09 13.07
N LEU A 86 -7.32 1.29 12.46
CA LEU A 86 -7.50 2.26 11.39
C LEU A 86 -7.34 3.70 11.91
N ASP A 87 -7.83 4.02 13.10
CA ASP A 87 -7.67 5.33 13.73
C ASP A 87 -6.19 5.65 13.98
N GLU A 88 -5.41 4.68 14.46
CA GLU A 88 -3.96 4.81 14.60
C GLU A 88 -3.27 5.08 13.26
N TRP A 89 -3.66 4.35 12.20
CA TRP A 89 -3.09 4.55 10.86
C TRP A 89 -3.50 5.90 10.25
N LEU A 90 -4.73 6.35 10.52
CA LEU A 90 -5.25 7.64 10.06
C LEU A 90 -4.55 8.80 10.76
N TYR A 91 -4.19 8.64 12.03
CA TYR A 91 -3.40 9.61 12.78
C TYR A 91 -1.99 9.80 12.18
N GLU A 92 -1.34 8.71 11.82
CA GLU A 92 0.04 8.72 11.26
C GLU A 92 0.11 9.10 9.77
N THR A 93 -1.01 9.10 9.05
CA THR A 93 -1.03 9.40 7.60
C THR A 93 -1.60 10.78 7.29
N SER A 94 -0.77 11.63 6.67
CA SER A 94 -1.21 12.92 6.13
C SER A 94 -1.98 12.81 4.80
N ARG A 95 -2.25 11.60 4.29
CA ARG A 95 -2.73 11.36 2.91
C ARG A 95 -4.08 10.64 2.80
N VAL A 96 -4.99 10.84 3.76
CA VAL A 96 -6.31 10.19 3.81
C VAL A 96 -7.07 10.29 2.48
N ALA A 97 -7.10 11.48 1.86
CA ALA A 97 -7.83 11.70 0.61
C ALA A 97 -7.32 10.83 -0.56
N VAL A 98 -6.00 10.67 -0.69
CA VAL A 98 -5.39 9.86 -1.77
C VAL A 98 -5.65 8.37 -1.54
N SER A 99 -5.58 7.91 -0.29
CA SER A 99 -5.91 6.54 0.08
C SER A 99 -7.37 6.21 -0.24
N LEU A 100 -8.31 7.09 0.15
CA LEU A 100 -9.74 6.92 -0.13
C LEU A 100 -10.02 6.86 -1.64
N GLN A 101 -9.46 7.79 -2.42
CA GLN A 101 -9.62 7.80 -3.88
C GLN A 101 -9.09 6.52 -4.54
N THR A 102 -7.97 5.99 -4.03
CA THR A 102 -7.38 4.75 -4.53
C THR A 102 -8.29 3.55 -4.25
N LEU A 103 -8.82 3.44 -3.03
CA LEU A 103 -9.73 2.37 -2.64
C LEU A 103 -11.04 2.42 -3.43
N GLN A 104 -11.65 3.61 -3.55
CA GLN A 104 -12.88 3.81 -4.34
C GLN A 104 -12.68 3.50 -5.83
N ARG A 105 -11.48 3.74 -6.38
CA ARG A 105 -11.17 3.34 -7.75
C ARG A 105 -11.11 1.81 -7.87
N ILE A 106 -10.48 1.13 -6.92
CA ILE A 106 -10.39 -0.34 -6.92
C ILE A 106 -11.78 -0.96 -6.76
N GLU A 107 -12.59 -0.46 -5.83
CA GLU A 107 -13.97 -0.90 -5.63
C GLU A 107 -14.81 -0.73 -6.90
N ARG A 108 -14.75 0.43 -7.57
CA ARG A 108 -15.50 0.65 -8.82
C ARG A 108 -15.05 -0.27 -9.96
N THR A 109 -13.76 -0.57 -10.06
CA THR A 109 -13.21 -1.37 -11.17
C THR A 109 -13.39 -2.87 -10.93
N TYR A 110 -13.23 -3.33 -9.68
CA TYR A 110 -13.10 -4.76 -9.37
C TYR A 110 -14.09 -5.26 -8.32
N GLY A 111 -14.90 -4.39 -7.73
CA GLY A 111 -15.90 -4.73 -6.72
C GLY A 111 -15.32 -5.42 -5.49
N ALA A 112 -16.12 -6.32 -4.90
CA ALA A 112 -15.73 -7.11 -3.74
C ALA A 112 -14.44 -7.94 -3.92
N PRO A 113 -14.18 -8.59 -5.07
CA PRO A 113 -12.88 -9.25 -5.30
C PRO A 113 -11.68 -8.32 -5.17
N GLY A 114 -11.78 -7.08 -5.65
CA GLY A 114 -10.73 -6.07 -5.49
C GLY A 114 -10.48 -5.71 -4.03
N MET A 115 -11.56 -5.55 -3.26
CA MET A 115 -11.47 -5.27 -1.82
C MET A 115 -10.89 -6.44 -1.02
N ALA A 116 -11.23 -7.68 -1.38
CA ALA A 116 -10.63 -8.87 -0.80
C ALA A 116 -9.11 -8.95 -1.08
N ALA A 117 -8.69 -8.61 -2.31
CA ALA A 117 -7.27 -8.56 -2.67
C ALA A 117 -6.50 -7.49 -1.87
N ILE A 118 -7.12 -6.34 -1.57
CA ILE A 118 -6.55 -5.33 -0.67
C ILE A 118 -6.33 -5.91 0.72
N GLY A 119 -7.35 -6.57 1.29
CA GLY A 119 -7.24 -7.21 2.62
C GLY A 119 -6.10 -8.22 2.68
N ALA A 120 -5.99 -9.10 1.68
CA ALA A 120 -4.90 -10.07 1.57
C ALA A 120 -3.52 -9.38 1.47
N THR A 121 -3.43 -8.29 0.70
CA THR A 121 -2.19 -7.51 0.54
C THR A 121 -1.76 -6.86 1.85
N VAL A 122 -2.71 -6.28 2.60
CA VAL A 122 -2.45 -5.67 3.92
C VAL A 122 -1.91 -6.71 4.91
N ILE A 123 -2.57 -7.88 5.00
CA ILE A 123 -2.13 -8.97 5.88
C ILE A 123 -0.72 -9.44 5.53
N ALA A 124 -0.43 -9.61 4.23
CA ALA A 124 0.89 -10.02 3.77
C ALA A 124 1.96 -8.97 4.12
N ALA A 125 1.67 -7.68 3.91
CA ALA A 125 2.58 -6.60 4.23
C ALA A 125 2.87 -6.49 5.74
N LEU A 126 1.83 -6.63 6.58
CA LEU A 126 1.98 -6.62 8.04
C LEU A 126 2.78 -7.82 8.53
N SER A 127 2.50 -9.01 7.97
CA SER A 127 3.22 -10.25 8.29
C SER A 127 4.69 -10.16 7.91
N GLU A 128 4.99 -9.62 6.74
CA GLU A 128 6.37 -9.39 6.30
C GLU A 128 7.09 -8.37 7.19
N ARG A 129 6.39 -7.30 7.60
CA ARG A 129 6.95 -6.31 8.50
C ARG A 129 7.25 -6.89 9.89
N LEU A 130 6.33 -7.69 10.43
CA LEU A 130 6.54 -8.43 11.68
C LEU A 130 7.71 -9.42 11.54
N ARG A 131 7.87 -10.07 10.38
CA ARG A 131 9.00 -10.99 10.14
C ARG A 131 10.34 -10.26 10.09
N LEU A 132 10.39 -9.12 9.39
CA LEU A 132 11.62 -8.35 9.18
C LEU A 132 12.09 -7.62 10.44
N TYR A 133 11.14 -7.08 11.21
CA TYR A 133 11.44 -6.21 12.34
C TYR A 133 11.06 -6.83 13.68
N GLY A 134 10.39 -7.99 13.74
CA GLY A 134 9.80 -8.50 14.98
C GLY A 134 8.73 -7.56 15.53
N GLU A 135 8.37 -7.73 16.81
CA GLU A 135 7.66 -6.70 17.59
C GLU A 135 8.60 -5.53 17.92
N TYR A 136 9.42 -5.04 16.99
CA TYR A 136 10.12 -3.75 17.19
C TYR A 136 9.14 -2.61 17.00
N SER A 137 8.36 -2.41 18.04
CA SER A 137 7.71 -1.15 18.32
C SER A 137 8.58 -0.39 19.31
N ARG A 138 8.55 0.93 19.25
CA ARG A 138 9.30 1.86 20.09
C ARG A 138 8.87 1.81 21.57
N TRP A 139 8.11 0.79 21.98
CA TRP A 139 7.55 0.55 23.29
C TRP A 139 8.51 -0.11 24.29
N THR A 140 9.74 -0.45 23.87
CA THR A 140 10.81 -0.90 24.78
C THR A 140 11.61 0.25 25.39
N GLU A 141 11.32 1.50 25.01
CA GLU A 141 11.84 2.64 25.76
C GLU A 141 11.19 2.65 27.16
N PRO A 142 11.98 2.77 28.24
CA PRO A 142 11.41 2.93 29.57
C PRO A 142 10.47 4.14 29.58
N PRO A 143 9.35 4.09 30.32
CA PRO A 143 8.39 5.18 30.35
C PRO A 143 9.10 6.49 30.67
N LYS A 144 8.97 7.46 29.76
CA LYS A 144 9.62 8.76 29.89
C LYS A 144 9.04 9.50 31.09
N THR A 145 9.91 10.13 31.86
CA THR A 145 9.49 11.05 32.92
C THR A 145 8.83 12.28 32.30
N ARG A 146 7.99 12.96 33.08
CA ARG A 146 7.38 14.23 32.67
C ARG A 146 8.41 15.24 32.15
N GLY A 147 9.56 15.35 32.83
CA GLY A 147 10.63 16.28 32.42
C GLY A 147 11.26 15.93 31.07
N GLN A 148 11.36 14.64 30.72
CA GLN A 148 11.84 14.21 29.40
C GLN A 148 10.84 14.55 28.30
N LEU A 149 9.54 14.33 28.54
CA LEU A 149 8.49 14.70 27.58
C LEU A 149 8.43 16.22 27.36
N GLU A 150 8.56 17.01 28.43
CA GLU A 150 8.61 18.47 28.35
C GLU A 150 9.85 18.96 27.59
N ALA A 151 11.02 18.32 27.78
CA ALA A 151 12.23 18.65 27.04
C ALA A 151 12.13 18.30 25.55
N GLU A 152 11.55 17.15 25.20
CA GLU A 152 11.31 16.77 23.80
C GLU A 152 10.31 17.69 23.12
N ALA A 153 9.22 18.04 23.81
CA ALA A 153 8.25 19.00 23.31
C ALA A 153 8.87 20.38 23.09
N ALA A 154 9.69 20.87 24.03
CA ALA A 154 10.41 22.13 23.88
C ALA A 154 11.37 22.10 22.67
N ALA A 155 12.16 21.04 22.52
CA ALA A 155 13.06 20.90 21.38
C ALA A 155 12.32 20.84 20.03
N TRP A 156 11.14 20.19 20.01
CA TRP A 156 10.28 20.18 18.82
C TRP A 156 9.72 21.57 18.50
N ILE A 157 9.21 22.29 19.49
CA ILE A 157 8.69 23.66 19.33
C ILE A 157 9.80 24.60 18.83
N ASP A 158 10.99 24.54 19.43
CA ASP A 158 12.15 25.33 19.01
C ASP A 158 12.54 25.02 17.56
N GLY A 159 12.49 23.74 17.17
CA GLY A 159 12.71 23.29 15.80
C GLY A 159 11.70 23.87 14.80
N GLU A 160 10.41 23.87 15.14
CA GLU A 160 9.36 24.46 14.29
C GLU A 160 9.48 25.99 14.19
N LEU A 161 9.79 26.67 15.30
CA LEU A 161 10.05 28.11 15.28
C LEU A 161 11.28 28.46 14.43
N ALA A 162 12.34 27.65 14.47
CA ALA A 162 13.51 27.83 13.62
C ALA A 162 13.20 27.64 12.13
N LYS A 163 12.38 26.64 11.79
CA LYS A 163 11.90 26.43 10.41
C LYS A 163 11.05 27.60 9.93
N GLN A 164 10.15 28.10 10.78
CA GLN A 164 9.33 29.27 10.45
C GLN A 164 10.21 30.51 10.22
N ALA A 165 11.23 30.73 11.07
CA ALA A 165 12.16 31.84 10.89
C ALA A 165 12.97 31.73 9.58
N ASP A 166 13.40 30.53 9.19
CA ASP A 166 14.05 30.28 7.89
C ASP A 166 13.08 30.57 6.72
N HIS A 167 11.85 30.08 6.80
CA HIS A 167 10.81 30.33 5.82
C HIS A 167 10.52 31.84 5.65
N ASP A 168 10.35 32.57 6.76
CA ASP A 168 10.08 34.01 6.74
C ASP A 168 11.26 34.80 6.16
N ALA A 169 12.49 34.40 6.46
CA ALA A 169 13.67 35.00 5.86
C ALA A 169 13.69 34.81 4.34
N ARG A 170 13.39 33.60 3.83
CA ARG A 170 13.29 33.33 2.38
C ARG A 170 12.17 34.14 1.72
N ALA A 171 10.99 34.19 2.34
CA ALA A 171 9.85 34.96 1.85
C ALA A 171 10.17 36.47 1.75
N ALA A 172 10.93 37.00 2.73
CA ALA A 172 11.42 38.38 2.73
C ALA A 172 12.66 38.62 1.85
N ARG A 173 13.07 37.64 1.02
CA ARG A 173 14.29 37.67 0.18
C ARG A 173 15.58 37.94 0.98
N ARG A 174 15.61 37.55 2.25
CA ARG A 174 16.78 37.58 3.14
C ARG A 174 17.49 36.24 3.11
N GLU A 175 18.16 35.97 2.01
CA GLU A 175 18.99 34.77 1.82
C GLU A 175 20.45 35.16 1.68
N VAL A 176 21.34 34.40 2.31
CA VAL A 176 22.79 34.56 2.18
C VAL A 176 23.40 33.26 1.70
N LEU A 177 24.25 33.34 0.67
CA LEU A 177 25.00 32.17 0.22
C LEU A 177 26.20 31.96 1.13
N VAL A 178 26.40 30.73 1.60
CA VAL A 178 27.53 30.32 2.45
C VAL A 178 28.36 29.29 1.69
N CYS A 179 29.68 29.43 1.74
CA CYS A 179 30.59 28.55 1.03
C CYS A 179 30.79 27.24 1.80
N ASP A 180 30.40 26.10 1.23
CA ASP A 180 30.58 24.77 1.85
C ASP A 180 32.04 24.46 2.22
N GLY A 181 33.00 24.97 1.44
CA GLY A 181 34.43 24.67 1.63
C GLY A 181 35.16 25.52 2.69
N CYS A 182 34.71 26.75 2.96
CA CYS A 182 35.45 27.66 3.85
C CYS A 182 34.57 28.51 4.77
N GLY A 183 33.25 28.31 4.77
CA GLY A 183 32.29 29.02 5.62
C GLY A 183 32.09 30.50 5.29
N ARG A 184 32.85 31.08 4.35
CA ARG A 184 32.65 32.48 3.93
C ARG A 184 31.28 32.67 3.30
N TYR A 185 30.64 33.81 3.54
CA TYR A 185 29.32 34.12 2.99
C TYR A 185 29.35 35.24 1.95
N ARG A 186 28.42 35.24 0.99
CA ARG A 186 28.33 36.23 -0.09
C ARG A 186 27.54 37.46 0.35
N TRP A 187 28.14 38.64 0.27
CA TRP A 187 27.48 39.92 0.54
C TRP A 187 27.79 40.94 -0.55
N GLY A 188 26.76 41.30 -1.32
CA GLY A 188 26.97 42.07 -2.55
C GLY A 188 27.91 41.32 -3.51
N ARG A 189 29.03 41.95 -3.88
CA ARG A 189 30.02 41.41 -4.84
C ARG A 189 31.17 40.63 -4.20
N SER A 190 31.17 40.46 -2.87
CA SER A 190 32.33 39.92 -2.15
C SER A 190 31.95 38.75 -1.25
N TRP A 191 32.91 37.86 -1.01
CA TRP A 191 32.81 36.78 -0.02
C TRP A 191 33.50 37.22 1.29
N ARG A 192 32.77 37.21 2.41
CA ARG A 192 33.18 37.72 3.72
C ARG A 192 33.37 36.58 4.73
N GLN A 193 34.19 36.80 5.75
CA GLN A 193 34.37 35.84 6.85
C GLN A 193 33.13 35.77 7.74
N PRO A 194 32.84 34.61 8.37
CA PRO A 194 31.79 34.46 9.37
C PRO A 194 31.88 35.51 10.51
N PRO A 195 30.79 35.72 11.27
CA PRO A 195 29.50 35.04 11.19
C PRO A 195 28.59 35.57 10.07
N THR A 196 27.62 34.76 9.64
CA THR A 196 26.53 35.21 8.76
C THR A 196 25.64 36.22 9.48
N PRO A 197 25.04 37.18 8.75
CA PRO A 197 24.10 38.12 9.35
C PRO A 197 22.90 37.42 9.99
N THR A 198 22.52 37.83 11.19
CA THR A 198 21.34 37.32 11.91
C THR A 198 20.06 37.60 11.13
N GLY A 199 19.11 36.67 11.13
CA GLY A 199 17.80 36.82 10.47
C GLY A 199 17.80 36.57 8.95
N TYR A 200 18.89 36.03 8.41
CA TYR A 200 18.99 35.55 7.04
C TYR A 200 18.93 34.02 7.00
N ALA A 201 18.20 33.48 6.04
CA ALA A 201 18.28 32.08 5.69
C ALA A 201 19.63 31.81 5.00
N THR A 202 20.21 30.65 5.27
CA THR A 202 21.48 30.25 4.65
C THR A 202 21.22 29.29 3.50
N VAL A 203 21.94 29.51 2.40
CA VAL A 203 21.91 28.63 1.22
C VAL A 203 23.34 28.24 0.93
N GLN A 204 23.61 26.95 0.75
CA GLN A 204 24.95 26.47 0.45
C GLN A 204 25.32 26.75 -1.01
N ASP A 205 26.56 27.19 -1.22
CA ASP A 205 27.18 27.43 -2.53
C ASP A 205 28.71 27.21 -2.40
N THR A 206 29.48 27.41 -3.48
CA THR A 206 30.94 27.32 -3.47
C THR A 206 31.55 28.65 -3.90
N CYS A 207 32.41 29.25 -3.05
CA CYS A 207 33.10 30.48 -3.41
C CYS A 207 34.17 30.26 -4.50
N PRO A 208 34.52 31.28 -5.30
CA PRO A 208 35.52 31.16 -6.37
C PRO A 208 36.87 30.61 -5.92
N THR A 209 37.32 30.91 -4.71
CA THR A 209 38.58 30.38 -4.16
C THR A 209 38.50 28.87 -3.94
N CYS A 210 37.42 28.37 -3.32
CA CYS A 210 37.22 26.94 -3.12
C CYS A 210 36.92 26.22 -4.42
N TRP A 211 36.26 26.88 -5.38
CA TRP A 211 35.99 26.33 -6.70
C TRP A 211 37.28 26.16 -7.50
N GLY A 212 38.20 27.14 -7.45
CA GLY A 212 39.51 27.07 -8.07
C GLY A 212 40.45 26.02 -7.45
N ALA A 213 40.32 25.74 -6.15
CA ALA A 213 41.11 24.72 -5.46
C ALA A 213 40.64 23.27 -5.72
N ARG A 214 39.45 23.09 -6.32
CA ARG A 214 38.88 21.77 -6.67
C ARG A 214 39.19 21.33 -8.11
N ARG A 215 39.90 22.16 -8.89
CA ARG A 215 40.39 21.86 -10.24
C ARG A 215 41.89 21.61 -10.19
#